data_AF-A0A7K1U0K2-F1
#
_entry.id   AF-A0A7K1U0K2-F1
#
_cell.length_a   1.000
_cell.length_b   1.000
_cell.length_c   1.000
_cell.angle_alpha   90.00
_cell.angle_beta   90.00
_cell.angle_gamma   90.00
#
_symmetry.space_group_name_H-M   'P 1'
#
loop_
_entity.id
_entity.type
_entity.pdbx_description
1 polymer ?
#
loop_
_entity_poly.entity_id
_entity_poly.type
_entity_poly.pdbx_seq_one_letter_code
_entity_poly.pdbx_strand_id
1 'polypeptide(L)'
;MRSSEKKYPYQDLNLKDLRGERWMPIPDFEGLYAVSNHGRVKSLGRIIMGRWKEIYKPERILRLKANETDNKTLGVPIYSLVATLTIDGVKHYFAVSRLVYHCFVAPIGVKGRSQLVSFKDKDGRNTHYSNLFITTNSEILFESFRSNRHKSHLSILSKPVTQYDSDGQPIAWYPSYYDAGKQTGFSNRSIAAVAGQQYICYKGYFWRTGTHKRKLKLDSIETGYPERPAVNKELAKKLGIKIAKGTDVPAFLNLSLTNMKGERWKPFPGHAGLYEISNMGRVKSLRRISEGKQKKWVLEKIKMLGFDFRLGPDGRNVAGSALVTLDKGSDKKIYSVARYVYYCFIAPFNLDDTNGRIYYKDDNTTNLHYKNLLLKRGVWSIHKTLDRSK
;
A
#
# COMPACT_ATOMS: atom_id res chain seq x y z
N MET A 1 -46.54 1.31 -8.12
CA MET A 1 -46.60 2.79 -8.08
C MET A 1 -45.17 3.33 -8.01
N ARG A 2 -44.66 3.94 -9.08
CA ARG A 2 -43.37 4.65 -9.02
C ARG A 2 -43.57 5.87 -8.13
N SER A 3 -42.93 5.88 -6.95
CA SER A 3 -42.88 7.05 -6.06
C SER A 3 -42.53 8.27 -6.89
N SER A 4 -43.40 9.28 -6.93
CA SER A 4 -43.10 10.58 -7.53
C SER A 4 -41.75 11.07 -6.99
N GLU A 5 -40.78 11.32 -7.86
CA GLU A 5 -39.49 11.86 -7.43
C GLU A 5 -39.73 13.17 -6.66
N LYS A 6 -39.33 13.19 -5.38
CA LYS A 6 -39.44 14.36 -4.52
C LYS A 6 -38.63 15.50 -5.15
N LYS A 7 -39.31 16.51 -5.68
CA LYS A 7 -38.69 17.69 -6.30
C LYS A 7 -38.23 18.65 -5.20
N TYR A 8 -36.95 19.00 -5.20
CA TYR A 8 -36.36 19.93 -4.25
C TYR A 8 -36.36 21.36 -4.79
N PRO A 9 -36.48 22.39 -3.92
CA PRO A 9 -36.45 23.79 -4.34
C PRO A 9 -35.24 24.18 -5.20
N TYR A 10 -34.05 23.66 -4.88
CA TYR A 10 -32.82 23.99 -5.64
C TYR A 10 -32.82 23.51 -7.09
N GLN A 11 -33.71 22.58 -7.45
CA GLN A 11 -33.85 22.09 -8.82
C GLN A 11 -34.66 23.05 -9.69
N ASP A 12 -35.40 24.00 -9.09
CA ASP A 12 -36.14 25.03 -9.81
C ASP A 12 -35.25 26.24 -10.11
N LEU A 13 -34.87 26.38 -11.39
CA LEU A 13 -34.01 27.45 -11.88
C LEU A 13 -34.77 28.69 -12.36
N ASN A 14 -36.10 28.73 -12.20
CA ASN A 14 -36.89 29.90 -12.58
C ASN A 14 -36.64 31.05 -11.61
N LEU A 15 -36.59 32.27 -12.14
CA LEU A 15 -36.46 33.49 -11.34
C LEU A 15 -37.69 33.80 -10.50
N LYS A 16 -38.86 33.24 -10.86
CA LYS A 16 -40.08 33.38 -10.08
C LYS A 16 -39.86 32.79 -8.68
N ASP A 17 -40.28 33.54 -7.68
CA ASP A 17 -40.18 33.12 -6.28
C ASP A 17 -41.15 31.98 -5.98
N LEU A 18 -40.69 31.04 -5.15
CA LEU A 18 -41.54 30.00 -4.58
C LEU A 18 -42.44 30.63 -3.50
N ARG A 19 -43.52 29.93 -3.15
CA ARG A 19 -44.44 30.41 -2.11
C ARG A 19 -43.70 30.62 -0.79
N GLY A 20 -43.77 31.84 -0.26
CA GLY A 20 -43.13 32.24 1.00
C GLY A 20 -41.60 32.27 0.96
N GLU A 21 -41.01 32.30 -0.23
CA GLU A 21 -39.57 32.44 -0.39
C GLU A 21 -39.10 33.85 -0.08
N ARG A 22 -38.01 33.94 0.67
CA ARG A 22 -37.33 35.19 1.02
C ARG A 22 -35.87 35.05 0.67
N TRP A 23 -35.27 36.12 0.19
CA TRP A 23 -33.87 36.19 -0.23
C TRP A 23 -33.09 37.08 0.73
N MET A 24 -31.85 36.67 1.05
CA MET A 24 -30.90 37.50 1.79
C MET A 24 -29.56 37.54 1.06
N PRO A 25 -28.83 38.67 1.08
CA PRO A 25 -27.46 38.75 0.59
C PRO A 25 -26.59 37.70 1.26
N ILE A 26 -25.69 37.08 0.49
CA ILE A 26 -24.70 36.16 1.07
C ILE A 26 -23.57 37.02 1.68
N PRO A 27 -23.20 36.83 2.97
CA PRO A 27 -22.12 37.58 3.59
C PRO A 27 -20.80 37.44 2.84
N ASP A 28 -20.05 38.53 2.70
CA ASP A 28 -18.83 38.69 1.87
C ASP A 28 -19.10 38.67 0.34
N PHE A 29 -20.35 38.60 -0.08
CA PHE A 29 -20.78 38.50 -1.48
C PHE A 29 -21.99 39.41 -1.78
N GLU A 30 -22.18 40.45 -0.98
CA GLU A 30 -23.25 41.44 -1.11
C GLU A 30 -23.23 42.08 -2.49
N GLY A 31 -24.42 42.28 -3.08
CA GLY A 31 -24.55 42.79 -4.46
C GLY A 31 -24.16 41.79 -5.56
N LEU A 32 -23.55 40.64 -5.23
CA LEU A 32 -23.19 39.62 -6.21
C LEU A 32 -24.09 38.39 -6.15
N TYR A 33 -24.44 37.96 -4.93
CA TYR A 33 -25.22 36.74 -4.71
C TYR A 33 -26.19 36.85 -3.53
N ALA A 34 -27.29 36.12 -3.62
CA ALA A 34 -28.28 35.98 -2.56
C ALA A 34 -28.64 34.50 -2.35
N VAL A 35 -29.00 34.13 -1.12
CA VAL A 35 -29.51 32.80 -0.75
C VAL A 35 -30.94 32.92 -0.26
N SER A 36 -31.78 31.95 -0.61
CA SER A 36 -33.17 31.93 -0.16
C SER A 36 -33.36 31.04 1.07
N ASN A 37 -34.44 31.28 1.83
CA ASN A 37 -34.84 30.42 2.95
C ASN A 37 -35.20 28.98 2.53
N HIS A 38 -35.38 28.72 1.24
CA HIS A 38 -35.55 27.40 0.63
C HIS A 38 -34.24 26.75 0.16
N GLY A 39 -33.11 27.46 0.28
CA GLY A 39 -31.80 26.98 -0.16
C GLY A 39 -31.54 27.08 -1.66
N ARG A 40 -32.29 27.94 -2.37
CA ARG A 40 -31.90 28.38 -3.72
C ARG A 40 -30.81 29.44 -3.60
N VAL A 41 -29.92 29.53 -4.59
CA VAL A 41 -28.88 30.56 -4.64
C VAL A 41 -29.03 31.32 -5.94
N LYS A 42 -29.04 32.64 -5.86
CA LYS A 42 -29.25 33.56 -6.97
C LYS A 42 -27.96 34.35 -7.20
N SER A 43 -27.56 34.44 -8.46
CA SER A 43 -26.53 35.39 -8.91
C SER A 43 -27.25 36.64 -9.39
N LEU A 44 -26.98 37.77 -8.75
CA LEU A 44 -27.63 39.04 -9.05
C LEU A 44 -27.15 39.61 -10.38
N GLY A 45 -28.04 40.28 -11.10
CA GLY A 45 -27.71 40.95 -12.36
C GLY A 45 -26.69 42.07 -12.13
N ARG A 46 -25.64 42.13 -12.96
CA ARG A 46 -24.56 43.12 -12.82
C ARG A 46 -23.78 43.33 -14.10
N ILE A 47 -23.25 44.54 -14.28
CA ILE A 47 -22.27 44.84 -15.33
C ILE A 47 -20.89 44.45 -14.80
N ILE A 48 -20.12 43.73 -15.61
CA ILE A 48 -18.72 43.41 -15.32
C ILE A 48 -17.82 43.93 -16.44
N MET A 49 -16.59 44.32 -16.08
CA MET A 49 -15.57 44.64 -17.08
C MET A 49 -15.03 43.34 -17.69
N GLY A 50 -15.31 43.09 -18.96
CA GLY A 50 -14.63 42.07 -19.76
C GLY A 50 -13.27 42.56 -20.24
N ARG A 51 -12.51 41.71 -20.92
CA ARG A 51 -11.15 42.04 -21.42
C ARG A 51 -11.09 43.29 -22.30
N TRP A 52 -12.19 43.64 -22.97
CA TRP A 52 -12.25 44.71 -23.96
C TRP A 52 -13.51 45.60 -23.88
N LYS A 53 -14.53 45.20 -23.09
CA LYS A 53 -15.79 45.92 -22.96
C LYS A 53 -16.56 45.51 -21.72
N GLU A 54 -17.49 46.34 -21.30
CA GLU A 54 -18.49 46.00 -20.29
C GLU A 54 -19.43 44.91 -20.81
N ILE A 55 -19.72 43.93 -19.96
CA ILE A 55 -20.61 42.81 -20.23
C ILE A 55 -21.67 42.77 -19.16
N TYR A 56 -22.94 42.87 -19.55
CA TYR A 56 -24.05 42.63 -18.64
C TYR A 56 -24.20 41.13 -18.37
N LYS A 57 -24.09 40.74 -17.10
CA LYS A 57 -24.43 39.41 -16.62
C LYS A 57 -25.85 39.44 -16.06
N PRO A 58 -26.82 38.72 -16.66
CA PRO A 58 -28.19 38.71 -16.18
C PRO A 58 -28.32 37.99 -14.85
N GLU A 59 -29.36 38.35 -14.09
CA GLU A 59 -29.77 37.62 -12.91
C GLU A 59 -30.14 36.18 -13.26
N ARG A 60 -29.74 35.22 -12.43
CA ARG A 60 -30.11 33.80 -12.61
C ARG A 60 -30.05 33.02 -11.30
N ILE A 61 -30.88 31.98 -11.21
CA ILE A 61 -30.72 30.95 -10.18
C ILE A 61 -29.53 30.04 -10.55
N LEU A 62 -28.65 29.80 -9.60
CA LEU A 62 -27.48 28.95 -9.78
C LEU A 62 -27.89 27.47 -9.74
N ARG A 63 -27.35 26.69 -10.67
CA ARG A 63 -27.40 25.24 -10.60
C ARG A 63 -26.46 24.76 -9.49
N LEU A 64 -27.03 24.24 -8.41
CA LEU A 64 -26.30 23.71 -7.27
C LEU A 64 -25.87 22.26 -7.50
N LYS A 65 -24.75 21.86 -6.89
CA LYS A 65 -24.25 20.49 -6.97
C LYS A 65 -24.68 19.72 -5.72
N ALA A 66 -25.43 18.64 -5.91
CA ALA A 66 -25.66 17.64 -4.86
C ALA A 66 -24.51 16.63 -4.91
N ASN A 67 -23.60 16.68 -3.94
CA ASN A 67 -22.57 15.66 -3.78
C ASN A 67 -23.17 14.47 -3.04
N GLU A 68 -22.90 13.28 -3.56
CA GLU A 68 -23.28 12.00 -2.96
C GLU A 68 -22.04 11.37 -2.31
N THR A 69 -22.20 10.83 -1.11
CA THR A 69 -21.15 10.08 -0.42
C THR A 69 -21.77 8.88 0.26
N ASP A 70 -21.17 7.71 0.05
CA ASP A 70 -21.68 6.48 0.63
C ASP A 70 -21.46 6.45 2.15
N ASN A 71 -22.54 6.21 2.91
CA ASN A 71 -22.38 5.72 4.26
C ASN A 71 -21.96 4.24 4.20
N LYS A 72 -20.65 3.98 4.31
CA LYS A 72 -20.08 2.61 4.29
C LYS A 72 -20.70 1.64 5.31
N THR A 73 -21.32 2.15 6.37
CA THR A 73 -21.95 1.32 7.41
C THR A 73 -23.35 0.86 7.03
N LEU A 74 -24.10 1.67 6.28
CA LEU A 74 -25.50 1.40 5.93
C LEU A 74 -25.73 1.12 4.45
N GLY A 75 -24.75 1.42 3.59
CA GLY A 75 -24.91 1.34 2.13
C GLY A 75 -25.93 2.34 1.57
N VAL A 76 -26.25 3.41 2.30
CA VAL A 76 -27.20 4.44 1.88
C VAL A 76 -26.44 5.74 1.57
N PRO A 77 -26.75 6.43 0.47
CA PRO A 77 -26.11 7.69 0.13
C PRO A 77 -26.46 8.80 1.14
N ILE A 78 -25.46 9.62 1.44
CA ILE A 78 -25.60 10.90 2.14
C ILE A 78 -25.39 12.00 1.12
N TYR A 79 -26.31 12.96 1.09
CA TYR A 79 -26.24 14.09 0.18
C TYR A 79 -25.74 15.35 0.88
N SER A 80 -24.97 16.17 0.16
CA SER A 80 -24.66 17.53 0.58
C SER A 80 -24.80 18.50 -0.60
N LEU A 81 -25.53 19.59 -0.38
CA LEU A 81 -25.76 20.60 -1.41
C LEU A 81 -24.72 21.71 -1.34
N VAL A 82 -23.98 21.92 -2.43
CA VAL A 82 -22.87 22.87 -2.52
C VAL A 82 -23.14 23.95 -3.57
N ALA A 83 -22.92 25.20 -3.17
CA ALA A 83 -22.90 26.36 -4.05
C ALA A 83 -21.45 26.75 -4.37
N THR A 84 -21.20 27.13 -5.63
CA THR A 84 -19.93 27.73 -6.07
C THR A 84 -20.17 29.19 -6.39
N LEU A 85 -19.57 30.09 -5.62
CA LEU A 85 -19.64 31.54 -5.81
C LEU A 85 -18.31 32.03 -6.40
N THR A 86 -18.34 33.07 -7.22
CA THR A 86 -17.13 33.63 -7.84
C THR A 86 -17.04 35.13 -7.58
N ILE A 87 -15.92 35.57 -7.02
CA ILE A 87 -15.55 36.98 -6.86
C ILE A 87 -14.11 37.14 -7.40
N ASP A 88 -13.87 38.15 -8.23
CA ASP A 88 -12.57 38.44 -8.86
C ASP A 88 -11.88 37.22 -9.51
N GLY A 89 -12.68 36.37 -10.15
CA GLY A 89 -12.20 35.14 -10.80
C GLY A 89 -11.89 33.99 -9.84
N VAL A 90 -11.91 34.22 -8.53
CA VAL A 90 -11.68 33.20 -7.49
C VAL A 90 -12.98 32.48 -7.16
N LYS A 91 -12.95 31.14 -7.14
CA LYS A 91 -14.09 30.29 -6.80
C LYS A 91 -14.11 29.97 -5.31
N HIS A 92 -15.26 30.14 -4.68
CA HIS A 92 -15.52 29.81 -3.29
C HIS A 92 -16.64 28.77 -3.20
N TYR A 93 -16.44 27.75 -2.37
CA TYR A 93 -17.37 26.63 -2.20
C TYR A 93 -18.04 26.71 -0.85
N PHE A 94 -19.36 26.73 -0.83
CA PHE A 94 -20.15 26.80 0.39
C PHE A 94 -21.16 25.67 0.47
N ALA A 95 -21.28 25.06 1.65
CA ALA A 95 -22.43 24.24 1.97
C ALA A 95 -23.67 25.15 2.04
N VAL A 96 -24.69 24.84 1.25
CA VAL A 96 -25.89 25.68 1.14
C VAL A 96 -26.64 25.72 2.46
N SER A 97 -26.68 24.59 3.19
CA SER A 97 -27.23 24.54 4.55
C SER A 97 -26.59 25.56 5.49
N ARG A 98 -25.26 25.79 5.39
CA ARG A 98 -24.58 26.77 6.24
C ARG A 98 -24.98 28.20 5.88
N LEU A 99 -25.09 28.51 4.59
CA LEU A 99 -25.55 29.82 4.12
C LEU A 99 -26.98 30.10 4.60
N VAL A 100 -27.89 29.15 4.41
CA VAL A 100 -29.29 29.29 4.83
C VAL A 100 -29.39 29.43 6.35
N TYR A 101 -28.68 28.59 7.12
CA TYR A 101 -28.70 28.69 8.57
C TYR A 101 -28.19 30.05 9.07
N HIS A 102 -27.07 30.52 8.51
CA HIS A 102 -26.49 31.80 8.87
C HIS A 102 -27.45 32.97 8.60
N CYS A 103 -28.14 32.97 7.46
CA CYS A 103 -29.02 34.07 7.06
C CYS A 103 -30.39 34.02 7.74
N PHE A 104 -30.98 32.83 7.93
CA PHE A 104 -32.39 32.67 8.30
C PHE A 104 -32.62 32.01 9.67
N VAL A 105 -31.59 31.57 10.37
CA VAL A 105 -31.71 30.93 11.69
C VAL A 105 -30.88 31.65 12.75
N ALA A 106 -29.55 31.66 12.61
CA ALA A 106 -28.67 32.36 13.54
C ALA A 106 -27.27 32.61 12.93
N PRO A 107 -26.61 33.75 13.25
CA PRO A 107 -25.31 34.08 12.69
C PRO A 107 -24.19 33.19 13.26
N ILE A 108 -23.70 32.25 12.45
CA ILE A 108 -22.62 31.29 12.81
C ILE A 108 -21.32 31.47 12.01
N GLY A 109 -21.24 32.54 11.20
CA GLY A 109 -20.22 32.74 10.15
C GLY A 109 -20.27 31.70 9.01
N VAL A 110 -19.87 32.09 7.80
CA VAL A 110 -20.00 31.23 6.60
C VAL A 110 -18.77 30.34 6.31
N LYS A 111 -17.63 30.59 6.97
CA LYS A 111 -16.35 29.86 6.76
C LYS A 111 -15.87 29.00 7.95
N GLY A 112 -16.56 29.03 9.09
CA GLY A 112 -16.18 28.30 10.31
C GLY A 112 -16.45 26.79 10.25
N ARG A 113 -15.65 25.98 10.98
CA ARG A 113 -15.77 24.51 11.06
C ARG A 113 -16.12 23.95 12.45
N SER A 114 -16.14 24.80 13.48
CA SER A 114 -16.41 24.38 14.87
C SER A 114 -17.87 24.00 15.11
N GLN A 115 -18.78 24.66 14.40
CA GLN A 115 -20.22 24.43 14.48
C GLN A 115 -20.73 23.79 13.19
N LEU A 116 -21.38 22.64 13.29
CA LEU A 116 -21.90 21.88 12.14
C LEU A 116 -23.39 22.09 11.99
N VAL A 117 -23.85 22.25 10.75
CA VAL A 117 -25.29 22.35 10.42
C VAL A 117 -25.78 20.98 9.97
N SER A 118 -26.78 20.46 10.66
CA SER A 118 -27.42 19.17 10.38
C SER A 118 -28.89 19.35 9.99
N PHE A 119 -29.55 18.25 9.59
CA PHE A 119 -30.88 18.23 8.99
C PHE A 119 -31.84 17.39 9.85
N LYS A 120 -32.98 17.97 10.24
CA LYS A 120 -33.98 17.27 11.09
C LYS A 120 -34.55 16.04 10.38
N ASP A 121 -34.77 16.12 9.07
CA ASP A 121 -35.25 15.02 8.23
C ASP A 121 -34.15 14.08 7.72
N LYS A 122 -32.87 14.34 8.08
CA LYS A 122 -31.69 13.59 7.65
C LYS A 122 -31.42 13.59 6.13
N ASP A 123 -32.05 14.51 5.36
CA ASP A 123 -31.83 14.66 3.92
C ASP A 123 -31.09 15.96 3.60
N GLY A 124 -29.80 15.86 3.26
CA GLY A 124 -28.97 17.02 2.96
C GLY A 124 -29.30 17.78 1.67
N ARG A 125 -30.33 17.35 0.92
CA ARG A 125 -30.92 18.09 -0.20
C ARG A 125 -32.02 19.06 0.26
N ASN A 126 -32.65 18.79 1.40
CA ASN A 126 -33.65 19.67 2.00
C ASN A 126 -32.97 20.73 2.88
N THR A 127 -32.55 21.82 2.25
CA THR A 127 -31.83 22.92 2.91
C THR A 127 -32.74 24.04 3.40
N HIS A 128 -34.07 23.82 3.47
CA HIS A 128 -35.00 24.82 4.00
C HIS A 128 -34.68 25.19 5.45
N TYR A 129 -34.72 26.48 5.80
CA TYR A 129 -34.23 26.98 7.09
C TYR A 129 -34.81 26.26 8.31
N SER A 130 -36.10 25.90 8.29
CA SER A 130 -36.77 25.21 9.39
C SER A 130 -36.31 23.76 9.61
N ASN A 131 -35.68 23.16 8.60
CA ASN A 131 -35.10 21.81 8.65
C ASN A 131 -33.69 21.79 9.25
N LEU A 132 -33.08 22.94 9.49
CA LEU A 132 -31.68 23.03 9.90
C LEU A 132 -31.51 23.23 11.41
N PHE A 133 -30.46 22.66 11.98
CA PHE A 133 -30.06 22.87 13.38
C PHE A 133 -28.53 22.77 13.54
N ILE A 134 -27.99 23.36 14.61
CA ILE A 134 -26.58 23.28 14.97
C ILE A 134 -26.32 22.02 15.79
N THR A 135 -25.20 21.37 15.53
CA THR A 135 -24.73 20.21 16.28
C THR A 135 -23.20 20.16 16.32
N THR A 136 -22.64 19.24 17.10
CA THR A 136 -21.21 18.98 17.21
C THR A 136 -20.83 17.64 16.56
N ASN A 137 -19.54 17.44 16.25
CA ASN A 137 -19.04 16.14 15.78
C ASN A 137 -19.36 15.00 16.77
N SER A 138 -19.25 15.28 18.07
CA SER A 138 -19.52 14.30 19.12
C SER A 138 -20.97 13.85 19.13
N GLU A 139 -21.92 14.78 19.00
CA GLU A 139 -23.35 14.47 18.91
C GLU A 139 -23.69 13.69 17.64
N ILE A 140 -23.14 14.09 16.48
CA ILE A 140 -23.33 13.35 15.22
C ILE A 140 -22.83 11.90 15.37
N LEU A 141 -21.65 11.71 15.96
CA LEU A 141 -21.07 10.38 16.18
C LEU A 141 -21.90 9.57 17.18
N PHE A 142 -22.35 10.19 18.27
CA PHE A 142 -23.17 9.56 19.29
C PHE A 142 -24.52 9.11 18.73
N GLU A 143 -25.24 9.99 18.03
CA GLU A 143 -26.49 9.65 17.36
C GLU A 143 -26.29 8.59 16.29
N SER A 144 -25.22 8.67 15.50
CA SER A 144 -24.88 7.65 14.51
C SER A 144 -24.61 6.29 15.15
N PHE A 145 -23.96 6.25 16.31
CA PHE A 145 -23.75 5.02 17.09
C PHE A 145 -25.08 4.49 17.64
N ARG A 146 -25.88 5.34 18.31
CA ARG A 146 -27.18 4.99 18.90
C ARG A 146 -28.17 4.46 17.86
N SER A 147 -28.16 5.02 16.65
CA SER A 147 -29.00 4.58 15.54
C SER A 147 -28.39 3.46 14.68
N ASN A 148 -27.34 2.78 15.16
CA ASN A 148 -26.63 1.68 14.47
C ASN A 148 -26.11 2.06 13.06
N ARG A 149 -25.91 3.35 12.80
CA ARG A 149 -25.36 3.92 11.56
C ARG A 149 -23.84 4.00 11.57
N HIS A 150 -23.20 3.65 12.70
CA HIS A 150 -21.76 3.65 12.88
C HIS A 150 -21.36 2.57 13.89
N LYS A 151 -20.38 1.73 13.55
CA LYS A 151 -19.80 0.76 14.51
C LYS A 151 -18.71 1.43 15.33
N SER A 152 -18.81 1.35 16.66
CA SER A 152 -17.75 1.88 17.52
C SER A 152 -16.44 1.13 17.29
N HIS A 153 -15.34 1.87 17.16
CA HIS A 153 -14.02 1.26 17.11
C HIS A 153 -13.71 0.43 18.38
N LEU A 154 -14.35 0.74 19.51
CA LEU A 154 -14.23 -0.03 20.75
C LEU A 154 -14.79 -1.46 20.60
N SER A 155 -15.84 -1.67 19.82
CA SER A 155 -16.39 -3.01 19.61
C SER A 155 -15.46 -3.88 18.76
N ILE A 156 -14.62 -3.26 17.93
CA ILE A 156 -13.53 -3.96 17.22
C ILE A 156 -12.41 -4.27 18.20
N LEU A 157 -12.01 -3.29 19.01
CA LEU A 157 -10.89 -3.41 19.96
C LEU A 157 -11.14 -4.40 21.10
N SER A 158 -12.40 -4.62 21.49
CA SER A 158 -12.80 -5.47 22.63
C SER A 158 -12.86 -6.97 22.31
N LYS A 159 -12.20 -7.43 21.23
CA LYS A 159 -12.18 -8.85 20.87
C LYS A 159 -10.92 -9.52 21.41
N PRO A 160 -11.02 -10.76 21.93
CA PRO A 160 -9.86 -11.50 22.40
C PRO A 160 -8.86 -11.73 21.28
N VAL A 161 -7.58 -11.84 21.63
CA VAL A 161 -6.50 -12.01 20.67
C VAL A 161 -5.39 -12.89 21.24
N THR A 162 -4.84 -13.76 20.39
CA THR A 162 -3.66 -14.58 20.68
C THR A 162 -2.44 -14.02 19.95
N GLN A 163 -1.32 -13.93 20.66
CA GLN A 163 0.00 -13.58 20.15
C GLN A 163 0.80 -14.86 19.88
N TYR A 164 1.52 -14.88 18.77
CA TYR A 164 2.42 -15.98 18.40
C TYR A 164 3.83 -15.49 18.09
N ASP A 165 4.80 -16.36 18.33
CA ASP A 165 6.21 -16.13 17.99
C ASP A 165 6.53 -16.40 16.49
N SER A 166 7.82 -16.32 16.14
CA SER A 166 8.32 -16.55 14.78
C SER A 166 8.25 -18.00 14.29
N ASP A 167 7.97 -18.95 15.18
CA ASP A 167 7.73 -20.34 14.85
C ASP A 167 6.24 -20.67 14.79
N GLY A 168 5.39 -19.71 15.15
CA GLY A 168 3.94 -19.85 15.18
C GLY A 168 3.43 -20.49 16.46
N GLN A 169 4.24 -20.60 17.52
CA GLN A 169 3.76 -21.07 18.81
C GLN A 169 2.96 -19.96 19.50
N PRO A 170 1.80 -20.27 20.10
CA PRO A 170 1.06 -19.29 20.89
C PRO A 170 1.85 -18.98 22.17
N ILE A 171 2.10 -17.70 22.43
CA ILE A 171 2.91 -17.24 23.57
C ILE A 171 2.11 -16.45 24.60
N ALA A 172 0.99 -15.84 24.20
CA ALA A 172 0.11 -15.10 25.10
C ALA A 172 -1.30 -14.97 24.52
N TRP A 173 -2.29 -14.78 25.39
CA TRP A 173 -3.67 -14.44 25.03
C TRP A 173 -4.13 -13.25 25.86
N TYR A 174 -4.90 -12.37 25.23
CA TYR A 174 -5.39 -11.14 25.85
C TYR A 174 -6.91 -11.05 25.67
N PRO A 175 -7.64 -10.52 26.67
CA PRO A 175 -9.10 -10.34 26.58
C PRO A 175 -9.51 -9.42 25.44
N SER A 176 -8.65 -8.47 25.07
CA SER A 176 -8.90 -7.51 23.99
C SER A 176 -7.63 -7.10 23.26
N TYR A 177 -7.76 -6.54 22.05
CA TYR A 177 -6.65 -5.87 21.35
C TYR A 177 -6.11 -4.68 22.15
N TYR A 178 -6.98 -4.02 22.92
CA TYR A 178 -6.59 -2.92 23.81
C TYR A 178 -5.68 -3.42 24.94
N ASP A 179 -6.06 -4.50 25.62
CA ASP A 179 -5.25 -5.10 26.68
C ASP A 179 -3.92 -5.63 26.16
N ALA A 180 -3.93 -6.24 24.97
CA ALA A 180 -2.70 -6.65 24.29
C ALA A 180 -1.76 -5.46 24.06
N GLY A 181 -2.28 -4.34 23.53
CA GLY A 181 -1.49 -3.13 23.31
C GLY A 181 -0.96 -2.52 24.61
N LYS A 182 -1.79 -2.47 25.67
CA LYS A 182 -1.40 -1.97 26.99
C LYS A 182 -0.27 -2.80 27.61
N GLN A 183 -0.37 -4.13 27.57
CA GLN A 183 0.61 -5.03 28.19
C GLN A 183 1.91 -5.12 27.39
N THR A 184 1.84 -5.07 26.06
CA THR A 184 3.03 -5.19 25.20
C THR A 184 3.67 -3.85 24.83
N GLY A 185 3.00 -2.73 25.08
CA GLY A 185 3.40 -1.41 24.59
C GLY A 185 3.21 -1.23 23.07
N PHE A 186 2.51 -2.16 22.41
CA PHE A 186 2.27 -2.15 20.97
C PHE A 186 0.99 -1.41 20.61
N SER A 187 0.94 -0.88 19.38
CA SER A 187 -0.28 -0.29 18.83
C SER A 187 -1.40 -1.33 18.72
N ASN A 188 -2.48 -1.15 19.47
CA ASN A 188 -3.68 -1.99 19.41
C ASN A 188 -4.32 -2.03 18.02
N ARG A 189 -4.25 -0.94 17.25
CA ARG A 189 -4.69 -0.88 15.84
C ARG A 189 -3.83 -1.77 14.96
N SER A 190 -2.52 -1.74 15.13
CA SER A 190 -1.60 -2.59 14.36
C SER A 190 -1.77 -4.07 14.71
N ILE A 191 -2.00 -4.40 15.98
CA ILE A 191 -2.36 -5.75 16.41
C ILE A 191 -3.65 -6.20 15.72
N ALA A 192 -4.72 -5.37 15.78
CA ALA A 192 -6.00 -5.68 15.16
C ALA A 192 -5.88 -5.85 13.62
N ALA A 193 -5.03 -5.05 12.97
CA ALA A 193 -4.77 -5.17 11.53
C ALA A 193 -4.08 -6.49 11.16
N VAL A 194 -3.13 -6.97 11.98
CA VAL A 194 -2.51 -8.30 11.78
C VAL A 194 -3.51 -9.42 12.08
N ALA A 195 -4.29 -9.30 13.15
CA ALA A 195 -5.31 -10.28 13.51
C ALA A 195 -6.42 -10.39 12.45
N GLY A 196 -6.73 -9.27 11.79
CA GLY A 196 -7.62 -9.18 10.63
C GLY A 196 -6.95 -9.48 9.29
N GLN A 197 -5.71 -9.98 9.28
CA GLN A 197 -4.96 -10.42 8.10
C GLN A 197 -4.66 -9.32 7.06
N GLN A 198 -4.69 -8.04 7.45
CA GLN A 198 -4.25 -6.93 6.59
C GLN A 198 -2.72 -6.87 6.49
N TYR A 199 -2.03 -7.35 7.53
CA TYR A 199 -0.59 -7.49 7.59
C TYR A 199 -0.23 -8.87 8.13
N ILE A 200 0.93 -9.39 7.74
CA ILE A 200 1.38 -10.72 8.16
C ILE A 200 1.77 -10.75 9.64
N CYS A 201 2.56 -9.77 10.09
CA CYS A 201 3.07 -9.67 11.45
C CYS A 201 3.25 -8.20 11.86
N TYR A 202 3.37 -7.95 13.16
CA TYR A 202 3.69 -6.65 13.71
C TYR A 202 4.69 -6.79 14.86
N LYS A 203 5.76 -5.99 14.80
CA LYS A 203 6.84 -6.01 15.81
C LYS A 203 7.48 -7.39 16.01
N GLY A 204 7.45 -8.24 14.99
CA GLY A 204 8.01 -9.58 15.02
C GLY A 204 7.04 -10.67 15.50
N TYR A 205 5.81 -10.30 15.88
CA TYR A 205 4.80 -11.22 16.38
C TYR A 205 3.64 -11.36 15.40
N PHE A 206 3.02 -12.53 15.42
CA PHE A 206 1.78 -12.80 14.69
C PHE A 206 0.61 -12.72 15.65
N TRP A 207 -0.56 -12.39 15.12
CA TRP A 207 -1.75 -12.17 15.92
C TRP A 207 -2.95 -12.81 15.24
N ARG A 208 -3.83 -13.46 16.02
CA ARG A 208 -5.11 -13.99 15.55
C ARG A 208 -6.21 -13.68 16.55
N THR A 209 -7.36 -13.25 16.03
CA THR A 209 -8.57 -13.03 16.82
C THR A 209 -8.99 -14.33 17.51
N GLY A 210 -9.33 -14.26 18.80
CA GLY A 210 -9.71 -15.40 19.63
C GLY A 210 -8.58 -15.87 20.56
N THR A 211 -8.89 -16.87 21.37
CA THR A 211 -7.98 -17.57 22.28
C THR A 211 -7.59 -18.92 21.69
N HIS A 212 -6.35 -19.05 21.22
CA HIS A 212 -5.88 -20.22 20.50
C HIS A 212 -4.75 -20.91 21.26
N LYS A 213 -4.83 -22.24 21.32
CA LYS A 213 -3.78 -23.10 21.92
C LYS A 213 -2.93 -23.83 20.88
N ARG A 214 -3.37 -23.84 19.61
CA ARG A 214 -2.71 -24.58 18.53
C ARG A 214 -1.66 -23.70 17.85
N LYS A 215 -0.59 -24.34 17.37
CA LYS A 215 0.45 -23.73 16.55
C LYS A 215 -0.15 -23.14 15.27
N LEU A 216 0.20 -21.89 14.97
CA LEU A 216 -0.15 -21.21 13.73
C LEU A 216 0.73 -21.74 12.59
N LYS A 217 0.10 -22.18 11.49
CA LYS A 217 0.81 -22.57 10.28
C LYS A 217 1.27 -21.32 9.52
N LEU A 218 2.50 -20.88 9.81
CA LEU A 218 3.05 -19.65 9.21
C LEU A 218 3.23 -19.76 7.69
N ASP A 219 3.50 -20.95 7.18
CA ASP A 219 3.75 -21.20 5.75
C ASP A 219 2.46 -21.14 4.91
N SER A 220 1.28 -21.23 5.55
CA SER A 220 -0.03 -21.10 4.89
C SER A 220 -0.63 -19.71 5.03
N ILE A 221 0.11 -18.72 5.54
CA ILE A 221 -0.39 -17.34 5.64
C ILE A 221 -0.33 -16.72 4.25
N GLU A 222 -1.48 -16.32 3.71
CA GLU A 222 -1.55 -15.53 2.48
C GLU A 222 -0.77 -14.22 2.66
N THR A 223 0.22 -14.02 1.80
CA THR A 223 1.10 -12.85 1.89
C THR A 223 0.67 -11.69 0.98
N GLY A 224 -0.36 -11.91 0.16
CA GLY A 224 -0.78 -10.99 -0.90
C GLY A 224 0.24 -10.81 -2.04
N TYR A 225 1.43 -11.43 -1.94
CA TYR A 225 2.41 -11.47 -3.02
C TYR A 225 2.07 -12.60 -3.98
N PRO A 226 2.31 -12.43 -5.29
CA PRO A 226 2.16 -13.50 -6.25
C PRO A 226 3.05 -14.69 -5.86
N GLU A 227 2.56 -15.89 -6.13
CA GLU A 227 3.35 -17.11 -5.96
C GLU A 227 4.69 -16.96 -6.67
N ARG A 228 5.76 -17.32 -5.97
CA ARG A 228 7.09 -17.26 -6.56
C ARG A 228 7.22 -18.37 -7.59
N PRO A 229 7.75 -18.06 -8.78
CA PRO A 229 7.96 -19.11 -9.78
C PRO A 229 9.01 -20.10 -9.27
N ALA A 230 8.78 -21.39 -9.50
CA ALA A 230 9.76 -22.43 -9.20
C ALA A 230 11.02 -22.34 -10.08
N VAL A 231 10.97 -21.56 -11.16
CA VAL A 231 12.04 -21.45 -12.17
C VAL A 231 12.18 -20.00 -12.63
N ASN A 232 13.42 -19.51 -12.75
CA ASN A 232 13.71 -18.19 -13.28
C ASN A 232 13.61 -18.15 -14.82
N LYS A 233 12.39 -18.09 -15.35
CA LYS A 233 12.11 -18.09 -16.80
C LYS A 233 12.71 -16.87 -17.53
N GLU A 234 12.77 -15.72 -16.87
CA GLU A 234 13.37 -14.51 -17.45
C GLU A 234 14.86 -14.68 -17.72
N LEU A 235 15.59 -15.22 -16.74
CA LEU A 235 17.01 -15.51 -16.90
C LEU A 235 17.25 -16.61 -17.94
N ALA A 236 16.43 -17.65 -17.94
CA ALA A 236 16.49 -18.71 -18.96
C ALA A 236 16.34 -18.14 -20.38
N LYS A 237 15.37 -17.24 -20.58
CA LYS A 237 15.18 -16.53 -21.86
C LYS A 237 16.39 -15.71 -22.26
N LYS A 238 16.99 -14.94 -21.33
CA LYS A 238 18.20 -14.13 -21.58
C LYS A 238 19.41 -14.96 -22.03
N LEU A 239 19.48 -16.21 -21.55
CA LEU A 239 20.55 -17.16 -21.88
C LEU A 239 20.21 -18.07 -23.07
N GLY A 240 19.03 -17.94 -23.67
CA GLY A 240 18.59 -18.82 -24.75
C GLY A 240 18.33 -20.28 -24.32
N ILE A 241 18.14 -20.53 -23.02
CA ILE A 241 17.91 -21.87 -22.48
C ILE A 241 16.42 -22.21 -22.56
N LYS A 242 16.10 -23.26 -23.31
CA LYS A 242 14.75 -23.83 -23.37
C LYS A 242 14.55 -24.82 -22.24
N ILE A 243 13.58 -24.57 -21.36
CA ILE A 243 13.23 -25.46 -20.25
C ILE A 243 11.99 -26.26 -20.66
N ALA A 244 12.19 -27.51 -21.07
CA ALA A 244 11.10 -28.40 -21.44
C ALA A 244 10.44 -29.00 -20.18
N LYS A 245 9.15 -29.34 -20.29
CA LYS A 245 8.41 -29.98 -19.20
C LYS A 245 9.05 -31.34 -18.88
N GLY A 246 9.39 -31.59 -17.61
CA GLY A 246 10.02 -32.84 -17.17
C GLY A 246 11.55 -32.90 -17.30
N THR A 247 12.21 -31.82 -17.72
CA THR A 247 13.68 -31.73 -17.72
C THR A 247 14.22 -31.19 -16.39
N ASP A 248 15.39 -31.67 -15.98
CA ASP A 248 16.08 -31.17 -14.80
C ASP A 248 16.48 -29.70 -15.02
N VAL A 249 15.93 -28.82 -14.17
CA VAL A 249 16.22 -27.40 -14.21
C VAL A 249 17.62 -27.16 -13.64
N PRO A 250 18.53 -26.48 -14.38
CA PRO A 250 19.85 -26.11 -13.86
C PRO A 250 19.76 -25.38 -12.52
N ALA A 251 20.69 -25.66 -11.61
CA ALA A 251 20.64 -25.16 -10.24
C ALA A 251 20.47 -23.64 -10.14
N PHE A 252 21.17 -22.87 -10.99
CA PHE A 252 21.10 -21.40 -11.01
C PHE A 252 19.76 -20.83 -11.51
N LEU A 253 18.93 -21.65 -12.18
CA LEU A 253 17.56 -21.31 -12.61
C LEU A 253 16.49 -21.86 -11.65
N ASN A 254 16.82 -22.84 -10.81
CA ASN A 254 15.90 -23.52 -9.92
C ASN A 254 15.64 -22.70 -8.64
N LEU A 255 14.43 -22.14 -8.55
CA LEU A 255 13.98 -21.32 -7.43
C LEU A 255 13.10 -22.08 -6.40
N SER A 256 12.88 -23.39 -6.60
CA SER A 256 12.13 -24.25 -5.68
C SER A 256 12.82 -24.38 -4.32
N LEU A 257 12.09 -24.50 -3.21
CA LEU A 257 12.73 -24.79 -1.92
C LEU A 257 13.18 -26.25 -1.78
N THR A 258 12.72 -27.14 -2.66
CA THR A 258 13.12 -28.55 -2.67
C THR A 258 14.61 -28.69 -3.01
N ASN A 259 15.31 -29.52 -2.25
CA ASN A 259 16.70 -29.84 -2.50
C ASN A 259 16.86 -30.66 -3.79
N MET A 260 17.90 -30.36 -4.55
CA MET A 260 18.31 -31.18 -5.69
C MET A 260 19.09 -32.42 -5.20
N LYS A 261 19.19 -33.46 -6.04
CA LYS A 261 19.91 -34.70 -5.69
C LYS A 261 21.39 -34.38 -5.39
N GLY A 262 21.85 -34.70 -4.18
CA GLY A 262 23.23 -34.44 -3.74
C GLY A 262 23.52 -32.98 -3.36
N GLU A 263 22.49 -32.13 -3.26
CA GLU A 263 22.63 -30.77 -2.80
C GLU A 263 22.86 -30.70 -1.28
N ARG A 264 23.87 -29.92 -0.88
CA ARG A 264 24.25 -29.68 0.52
C ARG A 264 24.38 -28.19 0.75
N TRP A 265 23.85 -27.72 1.87
CA TRP A 265 23.84 -26.31 2.25
C TRP A 265 24.83 -26.03 3.38
N LYS A 266 25.43 -24.83 3.36
CA LYS A 266 26.22 -24.27 4.46
C LYS A 266 25.77 -22.83 4.74
N PRO A 267 25.93 -22.32 5.97
CA PRO A 267 25.71 -20.90 6.25
C PRO A 267 26.53 -20.03 5.31
N PHE A 268 25.94 -18.94 4.80
CA PHE A 268 26.68 -17.99 3.97
C PHE A 268 27.66 -17.20 4.86
N PRO A 269 28.99 -17.23 4.63
CA PRO A 269 29.97 -16.53 5.44
C PRO A 269 29.61 -15.05 5.69
N GLY A 270 29.72 -14.61 6.95
CA GLY A 270 29.31 -13.26 7.38
C GLY A 270 27.80 -13.04 7.53
N HIS A 271 26.96 -14.00 7.12
CA HIS A 271 25.49 -13.91 7.10
C HIS A 271 24.79 -15.17 7.66
N ALA A 272 25.44 -15.87 8.59
CA ALA A 272 24.85 -17.00 9.29
C ALA A 272 23.50 -16.63 9.92
N GLY A 273 22.51 -17.52 9.85
CA GLY A 273 21.13 -17.27 10.30
C GLY A 273 20.27 -16.42 9.35
N LEU A 274 20.87 -15.79 8.32
CA LEU A 274 20.14 -14.98 7.33
C LEU A 274 20.08 -15.67 5.97
N TYR A 275 21.20 -16.27 5.55
CA TYR A 275 21.34 -16.92 4.25
C TYR A 275 22.20 -18.19 4.32
N GLU A 276 21.94 -19.10 3.39
CA GLU A 276 22.74 -20.29 3.13
C GLU A 276 23.17 -20.35 1.66
N ILE A 277 24.28 -21.03 1.39
CA ILE A 277 24.77 -21.32 0.04
C ILE A 277 24.93 -22.83 -0.14
N SER A 278 24.52 -23.34 -1.30
CA SER A 278 24.65 -24.76 -1.62
C SER A 278 25.92 -25.07 -2.41
N ASN A 279 26.35 -26.32 -2.36
CA ASN A 279 27.45 -26.83 -3.19
C ASN A 279 27.18 -26.80 -4.70
N MET A 280 25.95 -26.44 -5.10
CA MET A 280 25.52 -26.23 -6.48
C MET A 280 25.41 -24.74 -6.86
N GLY A 281 25.76 -23.83 -5.93
CA GLY A 281 25.69 -22.39 -6.14
C GLY A 281 24.31 -21.78 -6.00
N ARG A 282 23.35 -22.48 -5.40
CA ARG A 282 22.07 -21.88 -5.03
C ARG A 282 22.25 -21.10 -3.73
N VAL A 283 21.56 -19.98 -3.60
CA VAL A 283 21.61 -19.14 -2.40
C VAL A 283 20.21 -19.01 -1.83
N LYS A 284 20.04 -19.39 -0.57
CA LYS A 284 18.74 -19.40 0.12
C LYS A 284 18.71 -18.28 1.14
N SER A 285 17.65 -17.49 1.13
CA SER A 285 17.31 -16.60 2.25
C SER A 285 16.46 -17.39 3.23
N LEU A 286 16.86 -17.40 4.49
CA LEU A 286 16.16 -18.13 5.54
C LEU A 286 14.92 -17.38 6.01
N ARG A 287 13.92 -18.16 6.44
CA ARG A 287 12.73 -17.64 7.12
C ARG A 287 13.13 -16.98 8.42
N ARG A 288 12.69 -15.74 8.65
CA ARG A 288 13.03 -14.97 9.85
C ARG A 288 12.17 -13.74 10.02
N ILE A 289 12.23 -13.15 11.21
CA ILE A 289 11.83 -11.76 11.44
C ILE A 289 13.02 -10.86 11.13
N SER A 290 12.82 -9.80 10.35
CA SER A 290 13.88 -8.85 10.02
C SER A 290 14.28 -8.02 11.25
N GLU A 291 15.53 -7.57 11.28
CA GLU A 291 16.09 -6.81 12.41
C GLU A 291 15.69 -5.32 12.41
N GLY A 292 15.07 -4.83 11.33
CA GLY A 292 14.67 -3.43 11.21
C GLY A 292 13.57 -3.01 12.20
N LYS A 293 13.36 -1.70 12.38
CA LYS A 293 12.35 -1.13 13.32
C LYS A 293 10.94 -1.72 13.20
N GLN A 294 10.56 -2.12 11.99
CA GLN A 294 9.26 -2.69 11.66
C GLN A 294 9.17 -4.21 11.91
N LYS A 295 10.32 -4.91 12.08
CA LYS A 295 10.41 -6.35 12.31
C LYS A 295 9.50 -7.17 11.39
N LYS A 296 9.81 -7.14 10.09
CA LYS A 296 8.98 -7.74 9.03
C LYS A 296 9.23 -9.22 8.91
N TRP A 297 8.19 -9.97 8.53
CA TRP A 297 8.32 -11.37 8.17
C TRP A 297 9.05 -11.54 6.84
N VAL A 298 10.14 -12.30 6.84
CA VAL A 298 10.88 -12.70 5.65
C VAL A 298 10.62 -14.18 5.44
N LEU A 299 9.95 -14.51 4.33
CA LEU A 299 9.76 -15.89 3.91
C LEU A 299 11.06 -16.51 3.43
N GLU A 300 11.20 -17.82 3.67
CA GLU A 300 12.25 -18.61 3.06
C GLU A 300 12.11 -18.59 1.53
N LYS A 301 13.21 -18.39 0.82
CA LYS A 301 13.22 -18.40 -0.65
C LYS A 301 14.61 -18.61 -1.20
N ILE A 302 14.68 -19.21 -2.38
CA ILE A 302 15.90 -19.17 -3.19
C ILE A 302 16.03 -17.78 -3.83
N LYS A 303 17.23 -17.21 -3.75
CA LYS A 303 17.58 -15.93 -4.32
C LYS A 303 17.80 -16.10 -5.82
N MET A 304 17.19 -15.21 -6.60
CA MET A 304 17.51 -15.10 -8.02
C MET A 304 18.94 -14.56 -8.14
N LEU A 305 19.76 -15.26 -8.90
CA LEU A 305 21.11 -14.83 -9.21
C LEU A 305 21.08 -13.79 -10.35
N GLY A 306 21.89 -12.75 -10.21
CA GLY A 306 22.24 -11.86 -11.29
C GLY A 306 23.45 -12.40 -12.04
N PHE A 307 23.57 -12.01 -13.30
CA PHE A 307 24.75 -12.29 -14.12
C PHE A 307 25.12 -11.01 -14.85
N ASP A 308 26.42 -10.72 -14.92
CA ASP A 308 26.92 -9.81 -15.94
C ASP A 308 26.83 -10.53 -17.29
N PHE A 309 26.61 -9.82 -18.38
CA PHE A 309 26.53 -10.41 -19.72
C PHE A 309 27.57 -9.79 -20.64
N ARG A 310 28.14 -10.60 -21.52
CA ARG A 310 29.01 -10.17 -22.62
C ARG A 310 28.46 -10.72 -23.93
N LEU A 311 28.66 -10.03 -25.04
CA LEU A 311 28.37 -10.60 -26.35
C LEU A 311 29.44 -11.65 -26.71
N GLY A 312 28.97 -12.84 -27.07
CA GLY A 312 29.79 -13.89 -27.66
C GLY A 312 30.05 -13.65 -29.15
N PRO A 313 30.97 -14.41 -29.76
CA PRO A 313 31.28 -14.31 -31.20
C PRO A 313 30.08 -14.58 -32.12
N ASP A 314 29.11 -15.36 -31.64
CA ASP A 314 27.87 -15.72 -32.34
C ASP A 314 26.73 -14.69 -32.13
N GLY A 315 27.03 -13.54 -31.52
CA GLY A 315 26.07 -12.50 -31.18
C GLY A 315 25.17 -12.82 -29.98
N ARG A 316 25.36 -13.97 -29.31
CA ARG A 316 24.54 -14.37 -28.15
C ARG A 316 25.13 -13.87 -26.85
N ASN A 317 24.26 -13.66 -25.86
CA ASN A 317 24.68 -13.30 -24.51
C ASN A 317 25.40 -14.46 -23.83
N VAL A 318 26.65 -14.25 -23.47
CA VAL A 318 27.44 -15.16 -22.64
C VAL A 318 27.40 -14.66 -21.20
N ALA A 319 27.03 -15.55 -20.28
CA ALA A 319 26.99 -15.25 -18.87
C ALA A 319 28.40 -14.99 -18.32
N GLY A 320 28.58 -13.88 -17.62
CA GLY A 320 29.74 -13.56 -16.81
C GLY A 320 29.62 -14.19 -15.42
N SER A 321 30.07 -13.48 -14.40
CA SER A 321 30.05 -13.98 -13.03
C SER A 321 28.62 -14.05 -12.49
N ALA A 322 28.29 -15.16 -11.82
CA ALA A 322 27.06 -15.26 -11.03
C ALA A 322 27.18 -14.42 -9.75
N LEU A 323 26.24 -13.50 -9.57
CA LEU A 323 26.19 -12.54 -8.47
C LEU A 323 24.90 -12.73 -7.67
N VAL A 324 24.99 -12.51 -6.35
CA VAL A 324 23.82 -12.46 -5.48
C VAL A 324 23.88 -11.23 -4.60
N THR A 325 22.75 -10.54 -4.45
CA THR A 325 22.65 -9.42 -3.51
C THR A 325 22.04 -9.89 -2.19
N LEU A 326 22.78 -9.71 -1.10
CA LEU A 326 22.36 -10.07 0.26
C LEU A 326 22.23 -8.80 1.12
N ASP A 327 21.28 -8.85 2.05
CA ASP A 327 20.93 -7.74 2.92
C ASP A 327 21.23 -8.14 4.38
N LYS A 328 21.92 -7.28 5.13
CA LYS A 328 22.17 -7.44 6.58
C LYS A 328 21.98 -6.09 7.27
N GLY A 329 20.95 -5.99 8.10
CA GLY A 329 20.55 -4.70 8.68
C GLY A 329 20.15 -3.68 7.60
N SER A 330 20.83 -2.53 7.58
CA SER A 330 20.70 -1.49 6.53
C SER A 330 21.59 -1.74 5.31
N ASP A 331 22.53 -2.68 5.40
CA ASP A 331 23.57 -2.84 4.39
C ASP A 331 23.16 -3.85 3.34
N LYS A 332 23.37 -3.48 2.08
CA LYS A 332 23.12 -4.31 0.92
C LYS A 332 24.41 -4.47 0.13
N LYS A 333 24.86 -5.71 -0.05
CA LYS A 333 26.12 -6.02 -0.75
C LYS A 333 25.92 -7.10 -1.81
N ILE A 334 26.71 -7.02 -2.87
CA ILE A 334 26.72 -7.98 -3.97
C ILE A 334 27.91 -8.93 -3.77
N TYR A 335 27.67 -10.23 -3.92
CA TYR A 335 28.66 -11.26 -3.72
C TYR A 335 28.79 -12.15 -4.96
N SER A 336 30.01 -12.53 -5.32
CA SER A 336 30.26 -13.54 -6.34
C SER A 336 29.97 -14.93 -5.79
N VAL A 337 28.95 -15.60 -6.34
CA VAL A 337 28.50 -16.89 -5.82
C VAL A 337 29.59 -17.95 -5.92
N ALA A 338 30.32 -17.99 -7.04
CA ALA A 338 31.39 -18.96 -7.26
C ALA A 338 32.51 -18.87 -6.22
N ARG A 339 32.92 -17.65 -5.81
CA ARG A 339 33.91 -17.44 -4.73
C ARG A 339 33.45 -18.10 -3.42
N TYR A 340 32.19 -17.89 -3.07
CA TYR A 340 31.64 -18.40 -1.82
C TYR A 340 31.35 -19.91 -1.88
N VAL A 341 31.00 -20.47 -3.05
CA VAL A 341 30.94 -21.94 -3.22
C VAL A 341 32.33 -22.54 -3.04
N TYR A 342 33.36 -21.98 -3.68
CA TYR A 342 34.73 -22.47 -3.53
C TYR A 342 35.18 -22.44 -2.07
N TYR A 343 35.00 -21.29 -1.41
CA TYR A 343 35.33 -21.09 0.00
C TYR A 343 34.64 -22.12 0.90
N CYS A 344 33.34 -22.35 0.70
CA CYS A 344 32.54 -23.21 1.57
C CYS A 344 32.77 -24.71 1.32
N PHE A 345 33.09 -25.13 0.10
CA PHE A 345 33.03 -26.55 -0.29
C PHE A 345 34.33 -27.13 -0.84
N ILE A 346 35.39 -26.32 -1.00
CA ILE A 346 36.68 -26.76 -1.53
C ILE A 346 37.80 -26.39 -0.55
N ALA A 347 38.08 -25.09 -0.40
CA ALA A 347 39.10 -24.61 0.53
C ALA A 347 38.87 -23.14 0.89
N PRO A 348 39.10 -22.73 2.16
CA PRO A 348 39.05 -21.33 2.55
C PRO A 348 40.16 -20.54 1.86
N PHE A 349 39.86 -19.29 1.50
CA PHE A 349 40.82 -18.32 0.97
C PHE A 349 40.37 -16.90 1.34
N ASN A 350 41.25 -15.91 1.20
CA ASN A 350 40.89 -14.53 1.48
C ASN A 350 39.83 -14.04 0.48
N LEU A 351 38.59 -13.86 0.95
CA LEU A 351 37.46 -13.42 0.14
C LEU A 351 37.59 -11.97 -0.33
N ASP A 352 38.41 -11.17 0.34
CA ASP A 352 38.72 -9.78 -0.04
C ASP A 352 39.91 -9.68 -1.01
N ASP A 353 40.65 -10.78 -1.25
CA ASP A 353 41.73 -10.81 -2.23
C ASP A 353 41.20 -10.72 -3.66
N THR A 354 41.54 -9.62 -4.34
CA THR A 354 41.19 -9.36 -5.74
C THR A 354 42.03 -10.15 -6.74
N ASN A 355 43.18 -10.71 -6.32
CA ASN A 355 44.07 -11.48 -7.18
C ASN A 355 43.66 -12.96 -7.32
N GLY A 356 42.99 -13.53 -6.32
CA GLY A 356 42.39 -14.85 -6.41
C GLY A 356 41.16 -14.83 -7.33
N ARG A 357 41.21 -15.52 -8.47
CA ARG A 357 40.09 -15.65 -9.42
C ARG A 357 39.58 -17.08 -9.46
N ILE A 358 38.26 -17.24 -9.55
CA ILE A 358 37.63 -18.54 -9.74
C ILE A 358 37.48 -18.83 -11.23
N TYR A 359 37.99 -19.98 -11.64
CA TYR A 359 37.87 -20.56 -12.98
C TYR A 359 36.92 -21.76 -12.95
N TYR A 360 36.31 -22.03 -14.10
CA TYR A 360 35.35 -23.11 -14.31
C TYR A 360 36.02 -24.17 -15.19
N LYS A 361 36.02 -25.44 -14.78
CA LYS A 361 36.72 -26.51 -15.52
C LYS A 361 36.11 -26.77 -16.89
N ASP A 362 34.80 -26.56 -17.02
CA ASP A 362 34.03 -26.68 -18.25
C ASP A 362 33.90 -25.36 -19.04
N ASP A 363 34.60 -24.31 -18.62
CA ASP A 363 34.48 -22.95 -19.16
C ASP A 363 33.03 -22.37 -19.12
N ASN A 364 32.11 -22.98 -18.36
CA ASN A 364 30.72 -22.54 -18.21
C ASN A 364 30.50 -21.85 -16.84
N THR A 365 30.40 -20.53 -16.86
CA THR A 365 30.22 -19.68 -15.68
C THR A 365 28.88 -19.89 -14.94
N THR A 366 27.91 -20.54 -15.58
CA THR A 366 26.62 -20.89 -14.95
C THR A 366 26.69 -22.22 -14.18
N ASN A 367 27.72 -23.04 -14.42
CA ASN A 367 27.95 -24.28 -13.68
C ASN A 367 28.72 -23.99 -12.38
N LEU A 368 27.97 -23.58 -11.36
CA LEU A 368 28.47 -23.24 -10.03
C LEU A 368 28.67 -24.45 -9.12
N HIS A 369 28.63 -25.67 -9.65
CA HIS A 369 28.87 -26.86 -8.85
C HIS A 369 30.31 -26.87 -8.32
N TYR A 370 30.50 -27.12 -7.02
CA TYR A 370 31.82 -26.98 -6.38
C TYR A 370 32.92 -27.78 -7.08
N LYS A 371 32.66 -29.00 -7.56
CA LYS A 371 33.66 -29.79 -8.30
C LYS A 371 34.14 -29.14 -9.61
N ASN A 372 33.38 -28.21 -10.16
CA ASN A 372 33.70 -27.47 -11.38
C ASN A 372 34.60 -26.23 -11.12
N LEU A 373 34.81 -25.84 -9.86
CA LEU A 373 35.50 -24.58 -9.54
C LEU A 373 36.99 -24.80 -9.20
N LEU A 374 37.82 -23.85 -9.62
CA LEU A 374 39.26 -23.80 -9.37
C LEU A 374 39.68 -22.38 -8.97
N LEU A 375 40.50 -22.22 -7.94
CA LEU A 375 41.10 -20.94 -7.58
C LEU A 375 42.47 -20.82 -8.27
N LYS A 376 42.71 -19.70 -8.96
CA LYS A 376 44.01 -19.37 -9.55
C LYS A 376 44.35 -17.91 -9.31
N ARG A 377 45.64 -17.57 -9.27
CA ARG A 377 46.11 -16.18 -9.21
C ARG A 377 45.95 -15.51 -10.57
N GLY A 378 45.62 -14.22 -10.58
CA GLY A 378 45.36 -13.43 -11.79
C GLY A 378 46.46 -13.42 -12.87
N VAL A 379 47.71 -13.76 -12.51
CA VAL A 379 48.83 -13.88 -13.47
C VAL A 379 48.62 -15.04 -14.46
N TRP A 380 47.78 -16.03 -14.12
CA TRP A 380 47.53 -17.22 -14.94
C TRP A 380 46.83 -16.92 -16.28
N SER A 381 46.11 -15.79 -16.42
CA SER A 381 45.44 -15.42 -17.68
C SER A 381 46.41 -14.97 -18.78
N ILE A 382 47.64 -14.57 -18.46
CA ILE A 382 48.62 -14.11 -19.45
C ILE A 382 49.22 -15.29 -20.22
N HIS A 383 49.35 -16.46 -19.58
CA HIS A 383 49.96 -17.64 -20.21
C HIS A 383 48.99 -18.46 -21.07
N LYS A 384 47.67 -18.43 -20.82
CA LYS A 384 46.69 -19.19 -21.62
C LYS A 384 46.49 -18.60 -23.04
N THR A 385 46.79 -17.32 -23.23
CA THR A 385 46.81 -16.66 -24.55
C THR A 385 48.04 -17.02 -25.39
N LEU A 386 49.15 -17.44 -24.76
CA LEU A 386 50.38 -17.84 -25.45
C LEU A 386 50.37 -19.31 -25.91
N ASP A 387 49.54 -20.16 -25.30
CA ASP A 387 49.43 -21.59 -25.65
C ASP A 387 48.36 -21.90 -26.72
N ARG A 388 47.60 -20.91 -27.16
CA ARG A 388 46.62 -21.06 -28.27
C ARG A 388 47.18 -20.68 -29.64
N SER A 389 48.47 -20.39 -29.72
CA SER A 389 49.20 -20.06 -30.95
C SER A 389 50.27 -21.10 -31.31
N LYS A 390 49.96 -22.39 -31.08
CA LYS A 390 50.72 -23.52 -31.64
C LYS A 390 49.77 -24.55 -32.24
#